data_AF-A0A183PVH6-F1
#
_entry.id   AF-A0A183PVH6-F1
#
_cell.length_a   1.000
_cell.length_b   1.000
_cell.length_c   1.000
_cell.angle_alpha   90.00
_cell.angle_beta   90.00
_cell.angle_gamma   90.00
#
_symmetry.space_group_name_H-M   'P 1'
#
loop_
_entity.id
_entity.type
_entity.pdbx_description
1 polymer ?
#
loop_
_entity_poly.entity_id
_entity_poly.type
_entity_poly.pdbx_seq_one_letter_code
_entity_poly.pdbx_strand_id
1 'polypeptide(L)' 'MMSDFGQYNCSVKNGYGSDWKLIRLSHQEDIPIQFIIGAAVTVGILLIVGLILLCICRQRVCGFRYNKGKYINKRN' A
#
# COMPACT_ATOMS: atom_id res chain seq x y z
N MET A 1 20.74 8.59 19.82
CA MET A 1 19.38 8.36 19.28
C MET A 1 18.83 7.00 19.70
N MET A 2 19.47 5.86 19.41
CA MET A 2 19.03 4.56 19.98
C MET A 2 19.13 4.50 21.52
N SER A 3 20.05 5.30 22.08
CA SER A 3 20.30 5.48 23.51
C SER A 3 19.15 6.13 24.28
N ASP A 4 18.22 6.77 23.58
CA ASP A 4 17.23 7.65 24.20
C ASP A 4 15.92 6.89 24.49
N PHE A 5 15.83 5.61 24.10
CA PHE A 5 14.68 4.76 24.40
C PHE A 5 14.95 3.91 25.64
N GLY A 6 13.97 3.79 26.52
CA GLY A 6 14.15 3.08 27.78
C GLY A 6 13.15 3.46 28.86
N GLN A 7 13.49 3.11 30.10
CA GLN A 7 12.71 3.45 31.28
C GLN A 7 13.36 4.63 32.00
N TYR A 8 12.57 5.68 32.19
CA TYR A 8 12.97 6.89 32.89
C TYR A 8 12.25 6.97 34.23
N ASN A 9 13.02 7.29 35.26
CA ASN A 9 12.47 7.52 36.58
C ASN A 9 12.28 9.02 36.79
N CYS A 10 11.03 9.42 36.97
CA CYS A 10 10.72 10.76 37.45
C CYS A 10 10.46 10.66 38.96
N SER A 11 11.30 11.32 39.77
CA SER A 11 11.12 11.38 41.22
C SER A 11 11.00 12.83 41.67
N VAL A 12 10.11 13.06 42.63
CA VAL A 12 9.87 14.35 43.27
C VAL A 12 10.01 14.18 44.77
N LYS A 13 10.71 15.12 45.39
CA LYS A 13 10.95 15.11 46.84
C LYS A 13 10.77 16.51 47.39
N ASN A 14 10.01 16.63 48.48
CA ASN A 14 9.81 17.87 49.22
C ASN A 14 9.85 17.60 50.73
N GLY A 15 9.55 18.61 51.55
CA GLY A 15 9.54 18.49 53.02
C GLY A 15 8.46 17.58 53.60
N TYR A 16 7.47 17.16 52.79
CA TYR A 16 6.34 16.33 53.22
C TYR A 16 6.45 14.87 52.75
N GLY A 17 7.35 14.58 51.82
CA GLY A 17 7.56 13.22 51.33
C GLY A 17 8.30 13.15 50.00
N SER A 18 8.31 11.95 49.44
CA SER A 18 8.83 11.68 48.10
C SER A 18 7.92 10.72 47.37
N ASP A 19 7.76 10.96 46.08
CA ASP A 19 7.05 10.05 45.19
C ASP A 19 7.84 9.88 43.89
N TRP A 20 7.57 8.80 43.17
CA TRP A 20 8.20 8.54 41.89
C TRP A 20 7.28 7.81 40.92
N LYS A 21 7.54 8.01 39.64
CA LYS A 21 6.83 7.35 38.55
C LYS A 21 7.78 6.91 37.46
N LEU A 22 7.57 5.69 36.99
CA LEU A 22 8.26 5.14 35.85
C LEU A 22 7.60 5.61 34.55
N ILE A 23 8.41 6.10 33.61
CA ILE A 23 8.00 6.52 32.27
C ILE A 23 8.74 5.61 31.29
N ARG A 24 8.01 4.92 30.40
CA ARG A 24 8.61 4.09 29.36
C ARG A 24 8.57 4.83 28.03
N LEU A 25 9.73 5.12 27.46
CA LEU A 25 9.85 5.65 26.10
C LEU A 25 10.18 4.51 25.15
N SER A 26 9.22 4.15 24.29
CA SER A 26 9.38 3.13 23.26
C SER A 26 9.52 3.76 21.89
N HIS A 27 10.25 3.08 21.00
CA HIS A 27 10.29 3.46 19.59
C HIS A 27 8.90 3.29 18.98
N GLN A 28 8.43 4.29 18.25
CA GLN A 28 7.27 4.13 17.37
C GLN A 28 7.77 3.37 16.14
N GLU A 29 7.40 2.10 16.00
CA GLU A 29 7.81 1.33 14.82
C GLU A 29 7.25 1.97 13.55
N ASP A 30 8.14 2.23 12.60
CA ASP A 30 7.76 2.64 11.25
C ASP A 30 6.97 1.52 10.57
N ILE A 31 6.11 1.88 9.61
CA ILE A 31 5.32 0.90 8.86
C ILE A 31 6.30 -0.11 8.23
N PRO A 32 6.17 -1.41 8.55
CA PRO A 32 7.10 -2.41 8.06
C PRO A 32 7.15 -2.37 6.53
N ILE A 33 8.37 -2.38 5.97
CA ILE A 33 8.59 -2.24 4.52
C ILE A 33 7.79 -3.29 3.72
N GLN A 34 7.56 -4.46 4.30
CA GLN A 34 6.73 -5.52 3.74
C GLN A 34 5.28 -5.07 3.46
N PHE A 35 4.69 -4.25 4.34
CA PHE A 35 3.36 -3.70 4.13
C PHE A 35 3.34 -2.69 2.99
N ILE A 36 4.37 -1.84 2.89
CA ILE A 36 4.49 -0.84 1.81
C ILE A 36 4.59 -1.55 0.45
N ILE A 37 5.47 -2.56 0.34
CA ILE A 37 5.65 -3.34 -0.88
C ILE A 37 4.37 -4.09 -1.24
N GLY A 38 3.76 -4.77 -0.26
CA GLY A 38 2.52 -5.52 -0.46
C GLY A 38 1.40 -4.62 -1.01
N ALA A 39 1.17 -3.47 -0.39
CA ALA A 39 0.17 -2.51 -0.83
C ALA A 39 0.43 -2.02 -2.27
N ALA A 40 1.67 -1.67 -2.60
CA ALA A 40 2.03 -1.20 -3.93
C ALA A 40 1.77 -2.26 -5.02
N VAL A 41 2.14 -3.52 -4.78
CA VAL A 41 1.91 -4.61 -5.73
C VAL A 41 0.42 -4.87 -5.91
N THR A 42 -0.36 -4.93 -4.83
CA THR A 42 -1.81 -5.17 -4.91
C THR A 42 -2.52 -4.09 -5.72
N VAL A 43 -2.21 -2.81 -5.46
CA VAL A 43 -2.76 -1.68 -6.22
C VAL A 43 -2.36 -1.78 -7.70
N GLY A 44 -1.11 -2.11 -7.99
CA GLY A 44 -0.62 -2.29 -9.37
C GLY A 44 -1.39 -3.36 -10.14
N ILE A 45 -1.63 -4.52 -9.54
CA ILE A 45 -2.40 -5.62 -10.16
C ILE A 45 -3.85 -5.18 -10.41
N LEU A 46 -4.50 -4.54 -9.44
CA LEU A 46 -5.88 -4.06 -9.59
C LEU A 46 -6.01 -3.06 -10.74
N LEU A 47 -5.05 -2.17 -10.91
CA LEU A 47 -5.02 -1.22 -12.03
C LEU A 47 -4.85 -1.94 -13.37
N ILE A 48 -3.94 -2.90 -13.48
CA ILE A 48 -3.73 -3.67 -14.72
C ILE A 48 -5.00 -4.44 -15.08
N VAL A 49 -5.58 -5.16 -14.11
CA VAL A 49 -6.82 -5.92 -14.33
C VAL A 49 -7.97 -4.98 -14.72
N GLY A 50 -8.10 -3.85 -14.03
CA GLY A 50 -9.09 -2.82 -14.35
C GLY A 50 -8.94 -2.29 -15.78
N LEU A 51 -7.71 -2.02 -16.24
CA LEU A 51 -7.42 -1.58 -17.61
C LEU A 51 -7.76 -2.66 -18.64
N ILE A 52 -7.41 -3.92 -18.37
CA ILE A 52 -7.76 -5.04 -19.26
C ILE A 52 -9.28 -5.16 -19.38
N LEU A 53 -10.00 -5.11 -18.26
CA LEU A 53 -11.47 -5.17 -18.25
C LEU A 53 -12.07 -3.98 -18.99
N LEU A 54 -11.55 -2.76 -18.80
CA LEU A 54 -11.99 -1.58 -19.53
C LEU A 54 -11.75 -1.73 -21.05
N CYS A 55 -10.60 -2.24 -21.47
CA CYS A 55 -10.30 -2.51 -22.87
C CYS A 55 -11.27 -3.55 -23.47
N ILE A 56 -11.55 -4.63 -22.75
CA ILE A 56 -12.51 -5.66 -23.18
C ILE A 56 -13.93 -5.07 -23.25
N CYS A 57 -14.38 -4.36 -22.22
CA CYS A 57 -15.69 -3.72 -22.20
C CYS A 57 -15.85 -2.71 -23.34
N ARG A 58 -14.83 -1.87 -23.60
CA ARG A 58 -14.85 -0.94 -24.74
C ARG A 58 -14.82 -1.66 -26.09
N GLN A 59 -14.06 -2.75 -26.23
CA GLN A 59 -14.10 -3.58 -27.44
C GLN A 59 -15.45 -4.26 -27.63
N ARG A 60 -16.14 -4.69 -26.56
CA ARG A 60 -17.48 -5.27 -26.66
C ARG A 60 -18.54 -4.22 -27.01
N VAL A 61 -18.41 -2.99 -26.49
CA VAL A 61 -19.34 -1.87 -26.72
C VAL A 61 -19.13 -1.21 -28.09
N CYS A 62 -17.88 -1.02 -28.55
CA CYS A 62 -17.57 -0.41 -29.86
C CYS A 62 -17.24 -1.42 -30.98
N GLY A 63 -17.06 -2.71 -30.68
CA GLY A 63 -16.57 -3.73 -31.61
C GLY A 63 -17.64 -4.52 -32.35
N PHE A 64 -18.92 -4.15 -32.26
CA PHE A 64 -19.95 -4.69 -33.15
C PHE A 64 -19.84 -4.17 -34.62
N ARG A 65 -18.74 -3.48 -34.98
CA ARG A 65 -18.42 -3.07 -36.37
C ARG A 65 -16.99 -3.38 -36.82
N TYR A 66 -16.31 -4.41 -36.32
CA TYR A 66 -15.05 -4.86 -36.94
C TYR A 66 -15.33 -5.92 -38.04
N ASN A 67 -15.60 -5.46 -39.27
CA ASN A 67 -15.62 -6.32 -40.46
C ASN A 67 -14.17 -6.72 -40.79
N LYS A 68 -13.76 -7.96 -40.45
CA LYS A 68 -12.56 -8.54 -41.08
C LYS A 68 -12.83 -8.68 -42.58
N GLY A 69 -12.13 -7.89 -43.40
CA GLY A 69 -12.15 -8.02 -44.84
C GLY A 69 -11.78 -9.45 -45.27
N LYS A 70 -12.69 -10.11 -46.00
CA LYS A 70 -12.41 -11.36 -46.69
C LYS A 70 -11.42 -11.08 -47.81
N TYR A 71 -10.18 -11.56 -47.71
CA TYR A 71 -9.35 -11.75 -48.89
C TYR A 71 -9.92 -12.94 -49.68
N ILE A 72 -10.72 -12.64 -50.69
CA ILE A 72 -11.13 -13.60 -51.73
C ILE A 72 -9.94 -13.74 -52.67
N ASN A 73 -9.16 -14.81 -52.52
CA ASN A 73 -8.17 -15.19 -53.52
C ASN A 73 -8.91 -15.88 -54.68
N LYS A 74 -9.21 -15.10 -55.72
CA LYS A 74 -9.66 -15.59 -57.02
C LYS A 74 -8.46 -15.48 -57.97
N ARG A 75 -7.85 -16.62 -58.30
CA ARG A 75 -7.05 -16.75 -59.53
C ARG A 75 -7.44 -18.04 -60.23
N ASN A 76 -8.09 -17.84 -61.39
CA ASN A 76 -8.13 -18.75 -62.53
C ASN A 76 -6.70 -19.11 -62.95
#